data_AF-A0A914T5F8-F1
#
_entry.id   AF-A0A914T5F8-F1
#
_cell.length_a   1.000
_cell.length_b   1.000
_cell.length_c   1.000
_cell.angle_alpha   90.00
_cell.angle_beta   90.00
_cell.angle_gamma   90.00
#
_symmetry.space_group_name_H-M   'P 1'
#
loop_
_entity.id
_entity.type
_entity.pdbx_description
1 polymer ?
#
loop_
_entity_poly.entity_id
_entity_poly.type
_entity_poly.pdbx_seq_one_letter_code
_entity_poly.pdbx_strand_id
1 'polypeptide(L)'
;MLQKQVHIIFLAALFYNCFATEATCPPGAVLSPFDPNVCYLFSANATDYFRAADICENAGGHLTSVHGAFENNYFRGAASSSDVGTFWIGGSNVNLNGTWNWEDRSPFDWTDWAPGQPNRTAGLCLYVSQHNGYWYGDGCTQAKPFMCKINPSKQGLASCPNGWSFFSETKNCYKALKNIPQLTCALAFQKCSDLGATVASIHSFSENAFISGMISTRSQSNYSVIGLIADKFEWRWQDNTLLNYTRWSSAVPVVNGSCLVLADLSGSVNWYSYNSNPSKATEVVCELNGYENSRKTARDSTCPKGTFESPDNSVCYKVYSDASNWYAAEQTCLKGNGHLVSVHNSDVNSFLLGVVPFNVPGAVDFWIGGFSNSTWKWSDGTPFDFINWAPGNPLSDAGLCVSEKVRSGYWYSTKCDATKPFICTVPQGAIPRPSCPPNFSYYDVTNKCYQVVQVNTPIKSCDYAKDVCFNLTAKVASIHSDEENFFIGGLAMINSTSTTTYTAIGLVGDGFHWNWLDGSVFDYTFFHGTYNPYANDCALMSTSLYYYNNPNPLYWYTLNSRSSYSQVVCQVTAN
;
A
#
# COMPACT_ATOMS: atom_id res chain seq x y z
N MET A 1 -55.95 -9.67 -50.98
CA MET A 1 -55.85 -10.89 -51.80
C MET A 1 -54.42 -10.96 -52.32
N LEU A 2 -53.59 -11.82 -51.72
CA LEU A 2 -53.14 -13.11 -52.31
C LEU A 2 -52.23 -12.85 -53.52
N GLN A 3 -50.90 -12.96 -53.42
CA GLN A 3 -50.08 -14.18 -53.64
C GLN A 3 -48.62 -13.67 -53.84
N LYS A 4 -47.50 -14.37 -53.64
CA LYS A 4 -47.10 -15.75 -53.34
C LYS A 4 -45.56 -15.70 -53.15
N GLN A 5 -45.00 -16.23 -52.07
CA GLN A 5 -44.36 -17.56 -51.93
C GLN A 5 -42.85 -17.60 -52.32
N VAL A 6 -41.93 -17.93 -51.39
CA VAL A 6 -41.33 -19.28 -51.11
C VAL A 6 -39.94 -19.39 -51.80
N HIS A 7 -38.81 -19.87 -51.26
CA HIS A 7 -38.42 -20.62 -50.05
C HIS A 7 -36.89 -20.53 -49.81
N ILE A 8 -36.48 -20.57 -48.52
CA ILE A 8 -35.45 -21.42 -47.86
C ILE A 8 -34.02 -21.46 -48.45
N ILE A 9 -32.99 -21.15 -47.64
CA ILE A 9 -32.01 -22.10 -47.06
C ILE A 9 -31.04 -21.33 -46.13
N PHE A 10 -30.96 -21.83 -44.89
CA PHE A 10 -29.92 -21.52 -43.91
C PHE A 10 -28.54 -21.95 -44.42
N LEU A 11 -27.57 -21.03 -44.47
CA LEU A 11 -26.16 -21.37 -44.27
C LEU A 11 -25.54 -20.28 -43.39
N ALA A 12 -25.22 -20.67 -42.17
CA ALA A 12 -24.41 -19.89 -41.26
C ALA A 12 -23.00 -19.74 -41.86
N ALA A 13 -22.60 -18.50 -42.14
CA ALA A 13 -21.21 -18.13 -42.38
C ALA A 13 -20.95 -16.82 -41.62
N LEU A 14 -20.39 -17.01 -40.42
CA LEU A 14 -19.47 -16.11 -39.71
C LEU A 14 -19.47 -14.65 -40.19
N PHE A 15 -20.27 -13.80 -39.52
CA PHE A 15 -19.89 -12.40 -39.36
C PHE A 15 -18.69 -12.35 -38.41
N TYR A 16 -17.51 -12.67 -38.94
CA TYR A 16 -16.29 -12.06 -38.42
C TYR A 16 -16.39 -10.58 -38.76
N ASN A 17 -16.98 -9.80 -37.85
CA ASN A 17 -16.66 -8.38 -37.78
C ASN A 17 -15.14 -8.31 -37.62
N CYS A 18 -14.45 -7.93 -38.68
CA CYS A 18 -13.07 -7.49 -38.60
C CYS A 18 -13.08 -6.19 -37.79
N PHE A 19 -13.06 -6.29 -36.47
CA PHE A 19 -12.58 -5.21 -35.62
C PHE A 19 -11.08 -5.12 -35.89
N ALA A 20 -10.70 -4.38 -36.94
CA ALA A 20 -9.37 -3.81 -36.96
C ALA A 20 -9.34 -2.81 -35.79
N THR A 21 -8.58 -3.14 -34.75
CA THR A 21 -8.28 -2.22 -33.66
C THR A 21 -7.67 -0.97 -34.29
N GLU A 22 -8.37 0.18 -34.23
CA GLU A 22 -7.79 1.45 -34.64
C GLU A 22 -6.50 1.66 -33.83
N ALA A 23 -5.37 1.86 -34.52
CA ALA A 23 -4.09 2.13 -33.86
C ALA A 23 -4.22 3.45 -33.09
N THR A 24 -4.11 3.40 -31.76
CA THR A 24 -4.21 4.59 -30.89
C THR A 24 -2.82 5.06 -30.50
N CYS A 25 -2.54 6.35 -30.72
CA CYS A 25 -1.29 6.96 -30.32
C CYS A 25 -1.23 7.27 -28.82
N PRO A 26 -0.02 7.29 -28.21
CA PRO A 26 0.16 7.75 -26.85
C PRO A 26 -0.40 9.17 -26.62
N PRO A 27 -0.86 9.52 -25.41
CA PRO A 27 -1.32 10.88 -25.11
C PRO A 27 -0.29 11.95 -25.49
N GLY A 28 -0.74 12.98 -26.21
CA GLY A 28 0.11 14.05 -26.72
C GLY A 28 0.82 13.73 -28.04
N ALA A 29 0.82 12.47 -28.49
CA ALA A 29 1.30 12.09 -29.81
C ALA A 29 0.14 12.10 -30.83
N VAL A 30 0.45 12.49 -32.06
CA VAL A 30 -0.48 12.55 -33.17
C VAL A 30 -0.20 11.39 -34.13
N LEU A 31 -1.24 10.68 -34.54
CA LEU A 31 -1.12 9.62 -35.54
C LEU A 31 -0.62 10.20 -36.86
N SER A 32 0.36 9.53 -37.47
CA SER A 32 0.88 9.93 -38.76
C SER A 32 -0.25 9.95 -39.80
N PRO A 33 -0.41 11.03 -40.57
CA PRO A 33 -1.46 11.13 -41.58
C PRO A 33 -1.22 10.22 -42.79
N PHE A 34 -0.08 9.54 -42.86
CA PHE A 34 0.33 8.69 -43.99
C PHE A 34 0.84 7.29 -43.58
N ASP A 35 0.99 7.00 -42.28
CA ASP A 35 1.32 5.65 -41.79
C ASP A 35 0.54 5.32 -40.50
N PRO A 36 -0.42 4.38 -40.53
CA PRO A 36 -1.22 4.04 -39.35
C PRO A 36 -0.40 3.35 -38.24
N ASN A 37 0.84 2.97 -38.50
CA ASN A 37 1.75 2.35 -37.52
C ASN A 37 2.78 3.35 -36.98
N VAL A 38 2.58 4.66 -37.15
CA VAL A 38 3.52 5.68 -36.68
C VAL A 38 2.77 6.79 -35.95
N CYS A 39 3.28 7.17 -34.79
CA CYS A 39 2.85 8.34 -34.03
C CYS A 39 4.00 9.35 -33.92
N TYR A 40 3.69 10.64 -34.00
CA TYR A 40 4.64 11.71 -33.78
C TYR A 40 4.34 12.46 -32.49
N LEU A 41 5.35 12.60 -31.62
CA LEU A 41 5.26 13.37 -30.39
C LEU A 41 6.20 14.57 -30.49
N PHE A 42 5.63 15.78 -30.43
CA PHE A 42 6.41 17.01 -30.41
C PHE A 42 6.66 17.45 -28.96
N SER A 43 7.91 17.78 -28.66
CA SER A 43 8.30 18.39 -27.39
C SER A 43 8.84 19.80 -27.65
N ALA A 44 8.13 20.80 -27.13
CA ALA A 44 8.58 22.20 -27.14
C ALA A 44 9.70 22.48 -26.12
N ASN A 45 9.96 21.56 -25.19
CA ASN A 45 10.99 21.70 -24.16
C ASN A 45 12.38 21.49 -24.76
N ALA A 46 13.07 22.59 -25.04
CA ALA A 46 14.36 22.55 -25.70
C ALA A 46 15.45 21.89 -24.84
N THR A 47 16.16 20.91 -25.42
CA THR A 47 17.25 20.18 -24.75
C THR A 47 18.33 19.77 -25.76
N ASP A 48 19.46 19.23 -25.28
CA ASP A 48 20.52 18.73 -26.16
C ASP A 48 20.09 17.46 -26.90
N TYR A 49 20.82 17.13 -27.97
CA TYR A 49 20.46 16.04 -28.88
C TYR A 49 20.40 14.68 -28.18
N PHE A 50 21.40 14.36 -27.35
CA PHE A 50 21.47 13.06 -26.68
C PHE A 50 20.33 12.93 -25.67
N ARG A 51 20.05 14.01 -24.94
CA ARG A 51 18.92 14.04 -24.03
C ARG A 51 17.57 13.95 -24.75
N ALA A 52 17.44 14.56 -25.92
CA ALA A 52 16.27 14.44 -26.77
C ALA A 52 16.09 13.00 -27.30
N ALA A 53 17.18 12.34 -27.69
CA ALA A 53 17.20 10.93 -28.08
C ALA A 53 16.68 10.04 -26.94
N ASP A 54 17.23 10.21 -25.73
CA ASP A 54 16.78 9.48 -24.54
C ASP A 54 15.29 9.68 -24.27
N ILE A 55 14.78 10.91 -24.40
CA ILE A 55 13.35 11.19 -24.17
C ILE A 55 12.47 10.47 -25.22
N CYS A 56 12.90 10.43 -26.48
CA CYS A 56 12.15 9.73 -27.52
C CYS A 56 12.22 8.20 -27.39
N GLU A 57 13.36 7.65 -26.98
CA GLU A 57 13.50 6.23 -26.63
C GLU A 57 12.56 5.84 -25.50
N ASN A 58 12.52 6.68 -24.47
CA ASN A 58 11.63 6.52 -23.34
C ASN A 58 10.14 6.67 -23.69
N ALA A 59 9.82 7.38 -24.78
CA ALA A 59 8.46 7.46 -25.32
C ALA A 59 8.08 6.22 -26.17
N GLY A 60 8.92 5.18 -26.22
CA GLY A 60 8.70 3.97 -27.01
C GLY A 60 9.04 4.11 -28.49
N GLY A 61 9.81 5.16 -28.85
CA GLY A 61 10.19 5.51 -30.20
C GLY A 61 11.67 5.84 -30.30
N HIS A 62 12.03 6.69 -31.26
CA HIS A 62 13.34 7.33 -31.33
C HIS A 62 13.16 8.76 -31.83
N LEU A 63 14.21 9.59 -31.79
CA LEU A 63 14.18 10.83 -32.54
C LEU A 63 13.86 10.52 -34.00
N THR A 64 13.00 11.34 -34.60
CA THR A 64 12.38 11.05 -35.89
C THR A 64 13.38 10.72 -36.99
N SER A 65 13.23 9.54 -37.59
CA SER A 65 13.82 9.16 -38.88
C SER A 65 12.90 9.57 -40.04
N VAL A 66 13.49 9.92 -41.18
CA VAL A 66 12.75 10.35 -42.38
C VAL A 66 13.13 9.48 -43.57
N HIS A 67 12.17 8.81 -44.20
CA HIS A 67 12.41 7.86 -45.30
C HIS A 67 11.71 8.22 -46.62
N GLY A 68 11.10 9.40 -46.71
CA GLY A 68 10.42 9.78 -47.94
C GLY A 68 9.90 11.21 -47.97
N ALA A 69 9.53 11.64 -49.18
CA ALA A 69 9.09 13.01 -49.45
C ALA A 69 7.84 13.42 -48.66
N PHE A 70 6.87 12.53 -48.46
CA PHE A 70 5.63 12.84 -47.73
C PHE A 70 5.90 13.15 -46.25
N GLU A 71 6.69 12.29 -45.60
CA GLU A 71 7.13 12.47 -44.21
C GLU A 71 7.99 13.73 -44.06
N ASN A 72 8.91 13.97 -44.98
CA ASN A 72 9.73 15.17 -44.97
C ASN A 72 8.93 16.47 -45.12
N ASN A 73 7.94 16.49 -46.02
CA ASN A 73 7.07 17.66 -46.21
C ASN A 73 6.19 17.96 -44.98
N TYR A 74 5.78 16.93 -44.25
CA TYR A 74 5.08 17.10 -42.97
C TYR A 74 5.96 17.83 -41.95
N PHE A 75 7.23 17.44 -41.82
CA PHE A 75 8.18 18.11 -40.91
C PHE A 75 8.57 19.53 -41.34
N ARG A 76 8.66 19.79 -42.64
CA ARG A 76 8.80 21.16 -43.18
C ARG A 76 7.63 22.05 -42.76
N GLY A 77 6.41 21.54 -42.92
CA GLY A 77 5.20 22.23 -42.49
C GLY A 77 5.22 22.51 -40.98
N ALA A 78 5.58 21.50 -40.18
CA ALA A 78 5.71 21.65 -38.74
C ALA A 78 6.73 22.72 -38.36
N ALA A 79 7.94 22.70 -38.93
CA ALA A 79 9.00 23.68 -38.64
C ALA A 79 8.62 25.12 -39.01
N SER A 80 7.77 25.29 -40.03
CA SER A 80 7.29 26.60 -40.46
C SER A 80 6.20 27.20 -39.55
N SER A 81 5.63 26.39 -38.64
CA SER A 81 4.66 26.85 -37.64
C SER A 81 5.35 27.60 -36.49
N SER A 82 4.71 28.67 -36.01
CA SER A 82 5.24 29.49 -34.90
C SER A 82 5.39 28.73 -33.58
N ASP A 83 4.64 27.65 -33.42
CA ASP A 83 4.52 26.91 -32.17
C ASP A 83 5.57 25.78 -32.05
N VAL A 84 6.26 25.46 -33.15
CA VAL A 84 7.23 24.35 -33.24
C VAL A 84 8.65 24.86 -33.47
N GLY A 85 8.84 25.75 -34.47
CA GLY A 85 10.15 26.32 -34.78
C GLY A 85 11.20 25.28 -35.22
N THR A 86 12.47 25.51 -34.87
CA THR A 86 13.59 24.64 -35.24
C THR A 86 13.71 23.48 -34.26
N PHE A 87 13.78 22.22 -34.73
CA PHE A 87 13.79 21.06 -33.86
C PHE A 87 14.73 19.92 -34.29
N TRP A 88 15.19 19.12 -33.32
CA TRP A 88 16.01 17.93 -33.54
C TRP A 88 15.25 16.79 -34.21
N ILE A 89 15.93 16.10 -35.13
CA ILE A 89 15.52 14.83 -35.72
C ILE A 89 16.65 13.81 -35.59
N GLY A 90 16.38 12.52 -35.74
CA GLY A 90 17.26 11.44 -35.29
C GLY A 90 18.51 11.19 -36.12
N GLY A 91 18.92 12.12 -36.97
CA GLY A 91 20.12 11.95 -37.80
C GLY A 91 21.36 12.37 -37.02
N SER A 92 22.41 11.55 -37.04
CA SER A 92 23.69 11.92 -36.45
C SER A 92 24.89 11.35 -37.22
N ASN A 93 26.02 12.04 -37.11
CA ASN A 93 27.35 11.58 -37.54
C ASN A 93 28.32 11.63 -36.36
N VAL A 94 27.83 11.35 -35.16
CA VAL A 94 28.60 11.34 -33.90
C VAL A 94 29.68 10.26 -33.88
N ASN A 95 29.55 9.23 -34.73
CA ASN A 95 30.55 8.17 -34.90
C ASN A 95 31.78 8.62 -35.71
N LEU A 96 31.80 9.86 -36.22
CA LEU A 96 32.94 10.49 -36.91
C LEU A 96 33.48 9.70 -38.13
N ASN A 97 32.67 8.80 -38.70
CA ASN A 97 33.03 7.98 -39.85
C ASN A 97 32.67 8.62 -41.19
N GLY A 98 32.18 9.86 -41.17
CA GLY A 98 31.76 10.60 -42.36
C GLY A 98 30.39 10.19 -42.90
N THR A 99 29.67 9.32 -42.21
CA THR A 99 28.38 8.76 -42.64
C THR A 99 27.29 9.14 -41.63
N TRP A 100 26.18 9.68 -42.12
CA TRP A 100 25.02 9.98 -41.29
C TRP A 100 24.18 8.72 -41.07
N ASN A 101 23.71 8.52 -39.85
CA ASN A 101 22.89 7.39 -39.44
C ASN A 101 21.66 7.90 -38.69
N TRP A 102 20.55 7.15 -38.76
CA TRP A 102 19.40 7.38 -37.90
C TRP A 102 19.57 6.67 -36.55
N GLU A 103 19.15 7.30 -35.46
CA GLU A 103 19.19 6.72 -34.11
C GLU A 103 18.37 5.42 -33.99
N ASP A 104 17.29 5.28 -34.76
CA ASP A 104 16.46 4.05 -34.80
C ASP A 104 17.09 2.90 -35.60
N ARG A 105 18.31 3.08 -36.12
CA ARG A 105 19.08 2.13 -36.94
C ARG A 105 18.41 1.77 -38.27
N SER A 106 17.41 2.54 -38.70
CA SER A 106 16.87 2.44 -40.04
C SER A 106 17.91 2.90 -41.09
N PRO A 107 17.78 2.47 -42.35
CA PRO A 107 18.67 2.92 -43.41
C PRO A 107 18.60 4.45 -43.58
N PHE A 108 19.77 5.11 -43.72
CA PHE A 108 19.83 6.54 -44.07
C PHE A 108 19.65 6.71 -45.59
N ASP A 109 18.46 6.41 -46.09
CA ASP A 109 18.11 6.24 -47.50
C ASP A 109 17.42 7.45 -48.15
N TRP A 110 17.02 8.44 -47.35
CA TRP A 110 16.43 9.69 -47.80
C TRP A 110 17.18 10.89 -47.20
N THR A 111 17.33 11.96 -47.99
CA THR A 111 17.98 13.19 -47.54
C THR A 111 17.29 14.44 -48.05
N ASP A 112 17.17 15.45 -47.20
CA ASP A 112 16.68 16.79 -47.58
C ASP A 112 17.56 17.92 -47.02
N TRP A 113 18.87 17.78 -47.26
CA TRP A 113 19.87 18.76 -46.85
C TRP A 113 19.66 20.12 -47.49
N ALA A 114 19.99 21.18 -46.75
CA ALA A 114 20.04 22.52 -47.32
C ALA A 114 21.13 22.60 -48.42
N PRO A 115 21.01 23.52 -49.40
CA PRO A 115 22.04 23.71 -50.41
C PRO A 115 23.43 23.91 -49.79
N GLY A 116 24.37 23.04 -50.16
CA GLY A 116 25.74 23.05 -49.62
C GLY A 116 25.92 22.32 -48.28
N GLN A 117 24.91 21.61 -47.78
CA GLN A 117 24.98 20.71 -46.63
C GLN A 117 24.89 19.23 -47.05
N PRO A 118 25.42 18.29 -46.25
CA PRO A 118 26.25 18.52 -45.06
C PRO A 118 27.65 19.00 -45.47
N ASN A 119 28.14 20.09 -44.88
CA ASN A 119 29.50 20.57 -45.11
C ASN A 119 30.48 19.99 -44.08
N ARG A 120 31.79 20.10 -44.32
CA ARG A 120 32.84 19.55 -43.43
C ARG A 120 32.89 20.17 -42.03
N THR A 121 32.21 21.30 -41.83
CA THR A 121 32.14 22.05 -40.57
C THR A 121 30.77 21.96 -39.90
N ALA A 122 29.83 21.21 -40.48
CA ALA A 122 28.50 21.02 -39.93
C ALA A 122 28.61 20.27 -38.62
N GLY A 123 27.80 20.65 -37.64
CA GLY A 123 27.75 19.91 -36.39
C GLY A 123 27.20 18.50 -36.58
N LEU A 124 27.45 17.63 -35.61
CA LEU A 124 27.29 16.18 -35.76
C LEU A 124 25.84 15.69 -35.60
N CYS A 125 24.91 16.59 -35.27
CA CYS A 125 23.53 16.26 -34.95
C CYS A 125 22.53 17.02 -35.82
N LEU A 126 21.53 16.32 -36.34
CA LEU A 126 20.64 16.78 -37.41
C LEU A 126 19.40 17.49 -36.88
N TYR A 127 19.05 18.63 -37.48
CA TYR A 127 17.82 19.35 -37.16
C TYR A 127 17.12 19.88 -38.41
N VAL A 128 15.82 20.19 -38.28
CA VAL A 128 15.02 20.84 -39.32
C VAL A 128 14.92 22.34 -39.02
N SER A 129 15.30 23.19 -39.97
CA SER A 129 15.30 24.64 -39.78
C SER A 129 13.92 25.27 -39.97
N GLN A 130 13.49 26.13 -39.04
CA GLN A 130 12.27 26.91 -39.20
C GLN A 130 12.28 27.88 -40.39
N HIS A 131 13.48 28.30 -40.85
CA HIS A 131 13.59 29.36 -41.85
C HIS A 131 13.32 28.88 -43.27
N ASN A 132 13.60 27.61 -43.56
CA ASN A 132 13.49 27.07 -44.91
C ASN A 132 13.08 25.58 -44.96
N GLY A 133 12.90 24.93 -43.81
CA GLY A 133 12.49 23.54 -43.69
C GLY A 133 13.54 22.50 -44.09
N TYR A 134 14.75 22.91 -44.50
CA TYR A 134 15.82 21.98 -44.88
C TYR A 134 16.59 21.47 -43.66
N TRP A 135 17.32 20.38 -43.85
CA TRP A 135 18.15 19.78 -42.82
C TRP A 135 19.53 20.46 -42.73
N TYR A 136 19.99 20.63 -41.50
CA TYR A 136 21.30 21.17 -41.15
C TYR A 136 21.92 20.35 -40.00
N GLY A 137 23.24 20.35 -39.92
CA GLY A 137 23.98 19.81 -38.78
C GLY A 137 24.35 20.92 -37.79
N ASP A 138 24.16 20.69 -36.50
CA ASP A 138 24.56 21.59 -35.41
C ASP A 138 25.24 20.82 -34.28
N GLY A 139 25.88 21.54 -33.37
CA GLY A 139 26.50 20.96 -32.19
C GLY A 139 25.46 20.22 -31.36
N CYS A 140 25.73 18.96 -31.02
CA CYS A 140 24.79 18.11 -30.30
C CYS A 140 24.38 18.65 -28.93
N THR A 141 25.15 19.58 -28.34
CA THR A 141 24.88 20.20 -27.04
C THR A 141 23.93 21.41 -27.11
N GLN A 142 23.47 21.81 -28.30
CA GLN A 142 22.56 22.94 -28.44
C GLN A 142 21.16 22.57 -27.93
N ALA A 143 20.52 23.47 -27.20
CA ALA A 143 19.15 23.26 -26.75
C ALA A 143 18.17 23.53 -27.91
N LYS A 144 17.44 22.50 -28.37
CA LYS A 144 16.34 22.66 -29.33
C LYS A 144 15.14 21.80 -28.93
N PRO A 145 13.91 22.24 -29.25
CA PRO A 145 12.75 21.35 -29.32
C PRO A 145 13.04 20.11 -30.16
N PHE A 146 12.23 19.07 -30.05
CA PHE A 146 12.49 17.82 -30.75
C PHE A 146 11.22 17.04 -31.08
N MET A 147 11.32 16.17 -32.07
CA MET A 147 10.23 15.31 -32.53
C MET A 147 10.61 13.84 -32.38
N CYS A 148 9.71 13.07 -31.76
CA CYS A 148 9.84 11.63 -31.63
C CYS A 148 8.95 10.90 -32.64
N LYS A 149 9.44 9.78 -33.18
CA LYS A 149 8.69 8.83 -34.00
C LYS A 149 8.49 7.55 -33.22
N ILE A 150 7.24 7.19 -32.94
CA ILE A 150 6.83 6.14 -31.99
C ILE A 150 6.00 5.08 -32.72
N ASN A 151 6.24 3.80 -32.44
CA ASN A 151 5.44 2.69 -32.96
C ASN A 151 4.25 2.38 -32.01
N PRO A 152 2.98 2.39 -32.49
CA PRO A 152 1.81 2.04 -31.69
C PRO A 152 1.88 0.65 -31.05
N SER A 153 2.62 -0.28 -31.66
CA SER A 153 2.65 -1.71 -31.30
C SER A 153 3.82 -2.13 -30.38
N LYS A 154 4.69 -1.20 -29.96
CA LYS A 154 5.72 -1.48 -28.91
C LYS A 154 5.21 -1.17 -27.49
N GLN A 155 3.89 -1.27 -27.26
CA GLN A 155 3.33 -1.30 -25.92
C GLN A 155 3.62 -2.66 -25.29
N GLY A 156 4.76 -2.73 -24.60
CA GLY A 156 5.15 -3.88 -23.81
C GLY A 156 6.11 -3.52 -22.69
N LEU A 157 6.01 -2.34 -22.08
CA LEU A 157 6.71 -1.98 -20.83
C LEU A 157 6.12 -0.66 -20.28
N ALA A 158 5.49 -0.72 -19.11
CA ALA A 158 4.91 0.38 -18.33
C ALA A 158 3.83 1.25 -19.03
N SER A 159 2.56 0.89 -18.84
CA SER A 159 1.41 1.72 -19.20
C SER A 159 0.77 2.32 -17.95
N CYS A 160 0.55 3.63 -17.94
CA CYS A 160 -0.21 4.28 -16.88
C CYS A 160 -1.72 4.10 -17.09
N PRO A 161 -2.52 4.00 -16.01
CA PRO A 161 -3.98 3.98 -16.15
C PRO A 161 -4.49 5.28 -16.78
N ASN A 162 -5.70 5.27 -17.30
CA ASN A 162 -6.30 6.47 -17.90
C ASN A 162 -6.32 7.66 -16.91
N GLY A 163 -5.84 8.81 -17.38
CA GLY A 163 -5.74 10.04 -16.58
C GLY A 163 -4.54 10.08 -15.62
N TRP A 164 -3.54 9.23 -15.82
CA TRP A 164 -2.23 9.28 -15.17
C TRP A 164 -1.14 9.66 -16.18
N SER A 165 -0.13 10.39 -15.72
CA SER A 165 0.99 10.86 -16.52
C SER A 165 2.23 10.01 -16.24
N PHE A 166 2.74 9.33 -17.26
CA PHE A 166 3.98 8.55 -17.14
C PHE A 166 5.20 9.46 -17.05
N PHE A 167 6.05 9.23 -16.06
CA PHE A 167 7.39 9.81 -16.00
C PHE A 167 8.42 8.73 -16.35
N SER A 168 9.13 8.94 -17.44
CA SER A 168 10.03 7.94 -17.98
C SER A 168 11.29 7.69 -17.14
N GLU A 169 11.82 8.70 -16.46
CA GLU A 169 13.04 8.55 -15.64
C GLU A 169 12.83 7.59 -14.47
N THR A 170 11.69 7.67 -13.79
CA THR A 170 11.34 6.80 -12.65
C THR A 170 10.54 5.57 -13.08
N LYS A 171 10.02 5.56 -14.31
CA LYS A 171 9.06 4.56 -14.82
C LYS A 171 7.77 4.51 -13.98
N ASN A 172 7.46 5.60 -13.29
CA ASN A 172 6.27 5.73 -12.47
C ASN A 172 5.21 6.58 -13.18
N CYS A 173 3.98 6.47 -12.71
CA CYS A 173 2.80 7.15 -13.19
C CYS A 173 2.35 8.13 -12.11
N TYR A 174 2.09 9.37 -12.48
CA TYR A 174 1.71 10.42 -11.54
C TYR A 174 0.34 11.00 -11.85
N LYS A 175 -0.40 11.41 -10.83
CA LYS A 175 -1.72 12.05 -10.99
C LYS A 175 -1.97 13.07 -9.90
N ALA A 176 -2.28 14.29 -10.30
CA ALA A 176 -2.70 15.34 -9.39
C ALA A 176 -4.22 15.30 -9.17
N LEU A 177 -4.64 15.15 -7.92
CA LEU A 177 -6.03 15.26 -7.49
C LEU A 177 -6.26 16.65 -6.91
N LYS A 178 -7.32 17.33 -7.35
CA LYS A 178 -7.54 18.77 -7.11
C LYS A 178 -8.86 19.03 -6.39
N ASN A 179 -9.01 20.23 -5.82
CA ASN A 179 -10.23 20.72 -5.17
C ASN A 179 -10.69 19.86 -3.98
N ILE A 180 -9.75 19.38 -3.16
CA ILE A 180 -10.05 18.57 -1.98
C ILE A 180 -10.16 19.48 -0.75
N PRO A 181 -11.36 19.77 -0.23
CA PRO A 181 -11.50 20.64 0.93
C PRO A 181 -10.91 20.00 2.18
N GLN A 182 -10.22 20.80 3.01
CA GLN A 182 -9.60 20.34 4.27
C GLN A 182 -8.62 19.15 4.07
N LEU A 183 -7.80 19.22 3.01
CA LEU A 183 -6.86 18.15 2.68
C LEU A 183 -5.80 17.97 3.77
N THR A 184 -5.97 16.92 4.57
CA THR A 184 -4.94 16.45 5.51
C THR A 184 -4.00 15.48 4.81
N CYS A 185 -2.83 15.25 5.40
CA CYS A 185 -1.86 14.30 4.88
C CYS A 185 -2.38 12.85 4.84
N ALA A 186 -3.15 12.46 5.86
CA ALA A 186 -3.84 11.17 5.86
C ALA A 186 -4.88 11.08 4.73
N LEU A 187 -5.64 12.16 4.48
CA LEU A 187 -6.59 12.23 3.38
C LEU A 187 -5.89 12.24 2.00
N ALA A 188 -4.72 12.86 1.90
CA ALA A 188 -3.88 12.85 0.70
C ALA A 188 -3.42 11.43 0.35
N PHE A 189 -2.87 10.71 1.34
CA PHE A 189 -2.51 9.30 1.19
C PHE A 189 -3.71 8.45 0.78
N GLN A 190 -4.84 8.63 1.45
CA GLN A 190 -6.05 7.89 1.12
C GLN A 190 -6.51 8.14 -0.33
N LYS A 191 -6.52 9.39 -0.79
CA LYS A 191 -6.94 9.73 -2.16
C LYS A 191 -6.07 9.10 -3.23
N CYS A 192 -4.78 8.90 -2.94
CA CYS A 192 -3.88 8.16 -3.81
C CYS A 192 -4.09 6.64 -3.70
N SER A 193 -4.29 6.14 -2.47
CA SER A 193 -4.57 4.73 -2.21
C SER A 193 -5.87 4.25 -2.85
N ASP A 194 -6.92 5.08 -2.90
CA ASP A 194 -8.19 4.80 -3.60
C ASP A 194 -7.98 4.51 -5.10
N LEU A 195 -6.84 4.93 -5.65
CA LEU A 195 -6.44 4.70 -7.04
C LEU A 195 -5.36 3.62 -7.19
N GLY A 196 -5.04 2.89 -6.12
CA GLY A 196 -3.99 1.88 -6.09
C GLY A 196 -2.56 2.45 -6.11
N ALA A 197 -2.39 3.71 -5.70
CA ALA A 197 -1.14 4.47 -5.76
C ALA A 197 -0.72 4.97 -4.37
N THR A 198 0.50 5.50 -4.24
CA THR A 198 0.99 6.19 -3.04
C THR A 198 1.07 7.70 -3.27
N VAL A 199 1.38 8.48 -2.23
CA VAL A 199 1.69 9.92 -2.39
C VAL A 199 3.07 10.05 -2.99
N ALA A 200 3.25 10.95 -3.95
CA ALA A 200 4.48 11.06 -4.73
C ALA A 200 5.72 11.34 -3.86
N SER A 201 6.80 10.61 -4.13
CA SER A 201 8.16 10.91 -3.70
C SER A 201 8.92 11.71 -4.78
N ILE A 202 10.04 12.33 -4.40
CA ILE A 202 10.83 13.19 -5.29
C ILE A 202 12.33 12.96 -5.07
N HIS A 203 13.00 12.44 -6.09
CA HIS A 203 14.40 12.03 -6.07
C HIS A 203 15.30 12.79 -7.03
N SER A 204 14.73 13.62 -7.89
CA SER A 204 15.49 14.41 -8.84
C SER A 204 14.89 15.79 -9.10
N PHE A 205 15.71 16.68 -9.63
CA PHE A 205 15.23 17.97 -10.11
C PHE A 205 14.21 17.83 -11.24
N SER A 206 14.41 16.86 -12.14
CA SER A 206 13.50 16.56 -13.25
C SER A 206 12.15 16.05 -12.76
N GLU A 207 12.13 15.18 -11.75
CA GLU A 207 10.92 14.65 -11.12
C GLU A 207 10.14 15.75 -10.40
N ASN A 208 10.87 16.59 -9.65
CA ASN A 208 10.30 17.76 -8.98
C ASN A 208 9.65 18.74 -9.99
N ALA A 209 10.31 18.97 -11.14
CA ALA A 209 9.79 19.81 -12.21
C ALA A 209 8.58 19.16 -12.93
N PHE A 210 8.61 17.85 -13.14
CA PHE A 210 7.54 17.08 -13.76
C PHE A 210 6.26 17.11 -12.92
N ILE A 211 6.38 16.84 -11.61
CA ILE A 211 5.27 16.92 -10.65
C ILE A 211 4.71 18.35 -10.59
N SER A 212 5.57 19.36 -10.68
CA SER A 212 5.15 20.77 -10.68
C SER A 212 4.35 21.17 -11.91
N GLY A 213 4.54 20.49 -13.04
CA GLY A 213 3.73 20.71 -14.24
C GLY A 213 2.27 20.28 -14.08
N MET A 214 1.93 19.52 -13.03
CA MET A 214 0.59 18.94 -12.85
C MET A 214 -0.29 19.71 -11.86
N ILE A 215 0.32 20.52 -11.00
CA ILE A 215 -0.35 21.29 -9.94
C ILE A 215 -0.88 22.63 -10.48
N SER A 216 -1.90 23.21 -9.84
CA SER A 216 -2.60 24.39 -10.39
C SER A 216 -1.90 25.72 -10.07
N THR A 217 -1.81 26.62 -11.06
CA THR A 217 -1.01 27.86 -10.99
C THR A 217 -1.79 29.16 -10.68
N ARG A 218 -3.09 29.12 -10.31
CA ARG A 218 -3.89 30.34 -10.08
C ARG A 218 -4.70 30.42 -8.77
N SER A 219 -4.37 31.52 -8.07
CA SER A 219 -5.05 32.36 -7.06
C SER A 219 -5.38 31.85 -5.64
N GLN A 220 -4.59 32.41 -4.71
CA GLN A 220 -4.88 32.86 -3.34
C GLN A 220 -4.70 31.93 -2.12
N SER A 221 -4.46 30.63 -2.27
CA SER A 221 -3.72 29.76 -1.30
C SER A 221 -4.02 28.29 -1.63
N ASN A 222 -3.33 27.67 -2.59
CA ASN A 222 -3.46 26.22 -2.80
C ASN A 222 -2.07 25.57 -2.77
N TYR A 223 -1.93 24.70 -1.78
CA TYR A 223 -0.76 23.94 -1.39
C TYR A 223 -0.99 22.50 -1.88
N SER A 224 0.01 21.86 -2.52
CA SER A 224 -0.06 20.48 -3.03
C SER A 224 0.70 19.48 -2.14
N VAL A 225 0.01 18.52 -1.53
CA VAL A 225 0.63 17.53 -0.65
C VAL A 225 1.53 16.56 -1.44
N ILE A 226 2.72 16.28 -0.89
CA ILE A 226 3.68 15.26 -1.34
C ILE A 226 4.06 14.32 -0.20
N GLY A 227 4.65 13.16 -0.50
CA GLY A 227 4.82 12.05 0.43
C GLY A 227 5.96 12.16 1.43
N LEU A 228 6.46 13.38 1.74
CA LEU A 228 7.57 13.54 2.68
C LEU A 228 7.05 13.67 4.13
N ILE A 229 7.55 12.80 5.01
CA ILE A 229 7.17 12.74 6.43
C ILE A 229 8.39 12.92 7.34
N ALA A 230 8.17 13.50 8.51
CA ALA A 230 9.16 13.55 9.60
C ALA A 230 8.98 12.33 10.52
N ASP A 231 10.04 11.53 10.67
CA ASP A 231 10.14 10.43 11.62
C ASP A 231 11.35 10.68 12.54
N LYS A 232 11.13 10.79 13.86
CA LYS A 232 12.20 10.92 14.87
C LYS A 232 13.27 11.99 14.55
N PHE A 233 12.83 13.16 14.08
CA PHE A 233 13.68 14.30 13.64
C PHE A 233 14.41 14.11 12.31
N GLU A 234 14.17 13.02 11.59
CA GLU A 234 14.69 12.75 10.25
C GLU A 234 13.57 12.79 9.21
N TRP A 235 13.91 13.19 7.99
CA TRP A 235 12.98 13.27 6.88
C TRP A 235 13.05 11.98 6.06
N ARG A 236 11.90 11.38 5.76
CA ARG A 236 11.79 10.19 4.90
C ARG A 236 10.58 10.27 3.98
N TRP A 237 10.65 9.60 2.84
CA TRP A 237 9.50 9.44 1.95
C TRP A 237 8.58 8.31 2.42
N GLN A 238 7.28 8.45 2.19
CA GLN A 238 6.26 7.46 2.58
C GLN A 238 6.31 6.16 1.77
N ASP A 239 7.05 6.13 0.66
CA ASP A 239 7.33 4.95 -0.16
C ASP A 239 8.68 4.28 0.21
N ASN A 240 9.27 4.67 1.34
CA ASN A 240 10.55 4.18 1.90
C ASN A 240 11.79 4.41 1.03
N THR A 241 11.67 5.23 0.00
CA THR A 241 12.82 5.62 -0.81
C THR A 241 13.74 6.58 -0.03
N LEU A 242 15.02 6.60 -0.41
CA LEU A 242 16.02 7.44 0.23
C LEU A 242 15.74 8.92 -0.03
N LEU A 243 15.86 9.75 1.02
CA LEU A 243 15.86 11.21 0.85
C LEU A 243 17.20 11.69 0.28
N ASN A 244 17.35 11.54 -1.04
CA ASN A 244 18.54 11.87 -1.81
C ASN A 244 18.43 13.22 -2.55
N TYR A 245 17.25 13.85 -2.51
CA TYR A 245 16.97 15.13 -3.14
C TYR A 245 16.11 15.97 -2.21
N THR A 246 16.43 17.26 -2.08
CA THR A 246 15.63 18.20 -1.28
C THR A 246 15.57 19.55 -1.96
N ARG A 247 14.44 20.26 -1.77
CA ARG A 247 14.26 21.61 -2.32
C ARG A 247 13.52 22.54 -1.36
N TRP A 248 14.06 22.67 -0.16
CA TRP A 248 13.50 23.50 0.91
C TRP A 248 13.48 25.00 0.54
N SER A 249 12.37 25.69 0.85
CA SER A 249 12.28 27.14 0.62
C SER A 249 13.06 27.99 1.62
N SER A 250 13.32 27.45 2.82
CA SER A 250 14.05 28.07 3.93
C SER A 250 14.85 27.02 4.68
N ALA A 251 15.66 27.41 5.67
CA ALA A 251 16.42 26.47 6.51
C ALA A 251 15.53 25.33 7.04
N VAL A 252 16.08 24.10 7.08
CA VAL A 252 15.36 22.87 7.42
C VAL A 252 14.56 23.08 8.72
N PRO A 253 13.23 23.01 8.66
CA PRO A 253 12.39 23.33 9.80
C PRO A 253 12.48 22.23 10.86
N VAL A 254 12.68 22.62 12.11
CA VAL A 254 12.65 21.70 13.26
C VAL A 254 11.19 21.41 13.57
N VAL A 255 10.71 20.21 13.26
CA VAL A 255 9.32 19.84 13.55
C VAL A 255 9.20 18.43 14.12
N ASN A 256 8.34 18.34 15.14
CA ASN A 256 7.90 17.12 15.78
C ASN A 256 6.52 16.78 15.20
N GLY A 257 6.44 15.73 14.37
CA GLY A 257 5.21 15.14 13.82
C GLY A 257 4.29 16.06 13.01
N SER A 258 4.47 16.13 11.68
CA SER A 258 3.44 16.42 10.65
C SER A 258 4.05 16.42 9.23
N CYS A 259 3.24 16.09 8.21
CA CYS A 259 3.63 16.02 6.79
C CYS A 259 3.79 17.36 6.06
N LEU A 260 4.37 17.32 4.86
CA LEU A 260 4.69 18.49 4.04
C LEU A 260 3.88 18.69 2.77
N VAL A 261 3.99 19.93 2.27
CA VAL A 261 3.32 20.42 1.09
C VAL A 261 4.32 21.12 0.15
N LEU A 262 4.22 20.85 -1.15
CA LEU A 262 4.69 21.71 -2.24
C LEU A 262 3.85 22.99 -2.32
N ALA A 263 4.49 24.17 -2.21
CA ALA A 263 3.81 25.44 -2.44
C ALA A 263 4.14 25.97 -3.84
N ASP A 264 3.12 26.19 -4.67
CA ASP A 264 3.26 27.02 -5.85
C ASP A 264 2.98 28.48 -5.49
N LEU A 265 4.04 29.21 -5.19
CA LEU A 265 4.01 30.66 -5.26
C LEU A 265 5.04 31.08 -6.29
N SER A 266 4.61 31.21 -7.53
CA SER A 266 5.33 31.86 -8.63
C SER A 266 6.54 31.11 -9.20
N GLY A 267 6.41 29.80 -9.48
CA GLY A 267 7.39 29.08 -10.30
C GLY A 267 8.73 28.77 -9.61
N SER A 268 8.82 28.98 -8.30
CA SER A 268 10.02 28.71 -7.51
C SER A 268 10.11 27.28 -6.97
N VAL A 269 9.07 26.44 -7.12
CA VAL A 269 9.00 24.99 -6.79
C VAL A 269 9.73 24.57 -5.50
N ASN A 270 9.44 25.22 -4.37
CA ASN A 270 10.11 24.91 -3.10
C ASN A 270 9.16 24.21 -2.12
N TRP A 271 9.73 23.40 -1.23
CA TRP A 271 9.01 22.63 -0.21
C TRP A 271 8.91 23.44 1.10
N TYR A 272 7.74 23.40 1.75
CA TYR A 272 7.46 24.09 3.01
C TYR A 272 6.94 23.12 4.07
N SER A 273 7.45 23.24 5.32
CA SER A 273 6.85 22.54 6.46
C SER A 273 5.63 23.26 6.97
N TYR A 274 4.54 22.53 7.14
CA TYR A 274 3.30 23.10 7.64
C TYR A 274 3.12 22.80 9.13
N ASN A 275 2.99 23.84 9.95
CA ASN A 275 2.68 23.70 11.38
C ASN A 275 1.36 24.42 11.68
N SER A 276 0.35 23.64 12.12
CA SER A 276 -0.86 24.04 12.88
C SER A 276 -2.21 24.45 12.24
N ASN A 277 -2.42 24.49 10.91
CA ASN A 277 -3.80 24.72 10.35
C ASN A 277 -4.17 24.00 9.01
N PRO A 278 -4.73 22.78 9.00
CA PRO A 278 -4.88 21.90 7.81
C PRO A 278 -5.78 22.41 6.65
N SER A 279 -6.17 23.68 6.63
CA SER A 279 -7.26 24.22 5.81
C SER A 279 -6.83 24.88 4.48
N LYS A 280 -5.54 24.85 4.09
CA LYS A 280 -5.04 25.52 2.87
C LYS A 280 -4.52 24.59 1.76
N ALA A 281 -4.28 23.31 2.05
CA ALA A 281 -3.98 22.34 0.99
C ALA A 281 -5.29 21.87 0.37
N THR A 282 -5.31 21.77 -0.96
CA THR A 282 -6.47 21.29 -1.71
C THR A 282 -6.10 20.35 -2.86
N GLU A 283 -4.81 20.09 -3.02
CA GLU A 283 -4.29 19.23 -4.08
C GLU A 283 -3.32 18.20 -3.50
N VAL A 284 -3.31 16.98 -4.04
CA VAL A 284 -2.32 15.92 -3.73
C VAL A 284 -1.80 15.34 -5.04
N VAL A 285 -0.52 15.01 -5.07
CA VAL A 285 0.09 14.29 -6.19
C VAL A 285 0.31 12.84 -5.80
N CYS A 286 -0.27 11.94 -6.57
CA CYS A 286 -0.17 10.50 -6.41
C CYS A 286 0.85 9.90 -7.37
N GLU A 287 1.45 8.77 -6.99
CA GLU A 287 2.47 8.04 -7.72
C GLU A 287 2.20 6.52 -7.73
N LEU A 288 2.40 5.89 -8.88
CA LEU A 288 2.14 4.47 -9.11
C LEU A 288 3.29 3.87 -9.93
N ASN A 289 3.78 2.68 -9.56
CA ASN A 289 4.77 1.97 -10.37
C ASN A 289 4.15 1.53 -11.71
N GLY A 290 4.65 2.07 -12.84
CA GLY A 290 4.09 1.81 -14.16
C GLY A 290 4.25 0.35 -14.61
N TYR A 291 5.26 -0.35 -14.12
CA TYR A 291 5.53 -1.76 -14.45
C TYR A 291 4.62 -2.72 -13.66
N GLU A 292 4.39 -2.48 -12.38
CA GLU A 292 3.45 -3.29 -11.59
C GLU A 292 2.00 -3.09 -12.02
N ASN A 293 1.63 -1.87 -12.40
CA ASN A 293 0.30 -1.59 -12.95
C ASN A 293 0.01 -2.39 -14.23
N SER A 294 1.01 -2.58 -15.09
CA SER A 294 0.88 -3.42 -16.29
C SER A 294 0.72 -4.92 -15.98
N ARG A 295 1.04 -5.37 -14.77
CA ARG A 295 0.72 -6.71 -14.25
C ARG A 295 -0.65 -6.76 -13.56
N LYS A 296 -1.08 -5.68 -12.90
CA LYS A 296 -2.39 -5.57 -12.22
C LYS A 296 -3.58 -5.63 -13.19
N THR A 297 -3.45 -5.11 -14.40
CA THR A 297 -4.51 -5.19 -15.43
C THR A 297 -4.79 -6.62 -15.95
N ALA A 298 -4.02 -7.63 -15.48
CA ALA A 298 -4.22 -9.05 -15.78
C ALA A 298 -4.77 -9.89 -14.61
N ARG A 299 -5.08 -9.30 -13.43
CA ARG A 299 -5.73 -10.03 -12.31
C ARG A 299 -6.89 -9.22 -11.71
N ASP A 300 -8.06 -9.85 -11.62
CA ASP A 300 -9.17 -9.39 -10.77
C ASP A 300 -8.72 -9.34 -9.30
N SER A 301 -9.04 -8.24 -8.59
CA SER A 301 -8.79 -8.13 -7.14
C SER A 301 -9.50 -9.28 -6.40
N THR A 302 -8.76 -9.99 -5.56
CA THR A 302 -9.27 -11.13 -4.77
C THR A 302 -9.86 -10.73 -3.43
N CYS A 303 -9.83 -9.44 -3.07
CA CYS A 303 -10.32 -8.96 -1.79
C CYS A 303 -11.86 -8.89 -1.74
N PRO A 304 -12.51 -9.38 -0.66
CA PRO A 304 -13.95 -9.24 -0.50
C PRO A 304 -14.39 -7.77 -0.51
N LYS A 305 -15.59 -7.48 -1.02
CA LYS A 305 -16.15 -6.12 -1.01
C LYS A 305 -16.20 -5.57 0.42
N GLY A 306 -15.81 -4.29 0.57
CA GLY A 306 -15.75 -3.61 1.87
C GLY A 306 -14.47 -3.89 2.66
N THR A 307 -13.44 -4.41 2.00
CA THR A 307 -12.08 -4.55 2.53
C THR A 307 -11.10 -3.72 1.71
N PHE A 308 -9.93 -3.42 2.28
CA PHE A 308 -8.85 -2.64 1.67
C PHE A 308 -7.70 -3.58 1.34
N GLU A 309 -7.23 -3.56 0.10
CA GLU A 309 -6.11 -4.37 -0.36
C GLU A 309 -4.78 -3.72 0.03
N SER A 310 -3.82 -4.53 0.51
CA SER A 310 -2.47 -4.07 0.82
C SER A 310 -1.76 -3.55 -0.44
N PRO A 311 -0.77 -2.64 -0.32
CA PRO A 311 -0.05 -2.10 -1.49
C PRO A 311 0.57 -3.17 -2.42
N ASP A 312 1.07 -4.25 -1.82
CA ASP A 312 1.67 -5.41 -2.48
C ASP A 312 0.65 -6.49 -2.91
N ASN A 313 -0.65 -6.27 -2.64
CA ASN A 313 -1.77 -7.16 -2.97
C ASN A 313 -1.66 -8.56 -2.32
N SER A 314 -1.00 -8.67 -1.17
CA SER A 314 -0.81 -9.93 -0.45
C SER A 314 -1.86 -10.14 0.66
N VAL A 315 -2.44 -9.07 1.21
CA VAL A 315 -3.34 -9.12 2.36
C VAL A 315 -4.52 -8.17 2.15
N CYS A 316 -5.72 -8.57 2.58
CA CYS A 316 -6.88 -7.69 2.64
C CYS A 316 -7.10 -7.22 4.08
N TYR A 317 -7.59 -6.01 4.29
CA TYR A 317 -7.80 -5.43 5.61
C TYR A 317 -9.23 -4.95 5.78
N LYS A 318 -9.78 -5.10 6.98
CA LYS A 318 -11.11 -4.61 7.33
C LYS A 318 -11.05 -3.78 8.60
N VAL A 319 -11.55 -2.55 8.53
CA VAL A 319 -11.61 -1.65 9.68
C VAL A 319 -12.96 -1.77 10.38
N TYR A 320 -12.92 -1.82 11.70
CA TYR A 320 -14.08 -1.84 12.57
C TYR A 320 -14.10 -0.54 13.39
N SER A 321 -15.18 0.24 13.21
CA SER A 321 -15.40 1.50 13.92
C SER A 321 -15.86 1.31 15.36
N ASP A 322 -16.48 0.17 15.66
CA ASP A 322 -17.05 -0.13 16.98
C ASP A 322 -15.92 -0.41 17.98
N ALA A 323 -15.58 0.62 18.75
CA ALA A 323 -14.44 0.59 19.65
C ALA A 323 -14.57 -0.54 20.68
N SER A 324 -13.56 -1.40 20.72
CA SER A 324 -13.51 -2.60 21.56
C SER A 324 -12.18 -2.66 22.30
N ASN A 325 -12.13 -3.42 23.39
CA ASN A 325 -10.84 -3.76 24.00
C ASN A 325 -10.03 -4.69 23.09
N TRP A 326 -8.71 -4.78 23.30
CA TRP A 326 -7.82 -5.49 22.38
C TRP A 326 -8.24 -6.96 22.22
N TYR A 327 -8.63 -7.61 23.30
CA TYR A 327 -9.07 -9.00 23.29
C TYR A 327 -10.34 -9.21 22.46
N ALA A 328 -11.35 -8.37 22.65
CA ALA A 328 -12.60 -8.44 21.91
C ALA A 328 -12.41 -8.11 20.42
N ALA A 329 -11.46 -7.22 20.11
CA ALA A 329 -11.07 -6.87 18.75
C ALA A 329 -10.43 -8.08 18.03
N GLU A 330 -9.45 -8.74 18.65
CA GLU A 330 -8.82 -9.95 18.11
C GLU A 330 -9.84 -11.07 17.86
N GLN A 331 -10.74 -11.30 18.82
CA GLN A 331 -11.82 -12.29 18.67
C GLN A 331 -12.78 -11.96 17.52
N THR A 332 -12.97 -10.68 17.21
CA THR A 332 -13.75 -10.25 16.05
C THR A 332 -13.02 -10.57 14.76
N CYS A 333 -11.71 -10.35 14.69
CA CYS A 333 -10.89 -10.68 13.54
C CYS A 333 -10.84 -12.19 13.28
N LEU A 334 -10.68 -13.00 14.33
CA LEU A 334 -10.64 -14.46 14.25
C LEU A 334 -11.94 -15.06 13.71
N LYS A 335 -13.09 -14.49 14.09
CA LYS A 335 -14.39 -14.86 13.49
C LYS A 335 -14.46 -14.58 11.98
N GLY A 336 -13.70 -13.59 11.51
CA GLY A 336 -13.50 -13.26 10.09
C GLY A 336 -12.33 -14.00 9.43
N ASN A 337 -11.71 -14.96 10.13
CA ASN A 337 -10.57 -15.78 9.68
C ASN A 337 -9.27 -14.99 9.50
N GLY A 338 -9.14 -13.86 10.16
CA GLY A 338 -7.87 -13.17 10.24
C GLY A 338 -7.54 -12.83 11.68
N HIS A 339 -6.58 -11.93 11.82
CA HIS A 339 -6.11 -11.45 13.10
C HIS A 339 -6.16 -9.93 13.11
N LEU A 340 -6.00 -9.32 14.27
CA LEU A 340 -5.55 -7.94 14.30
C LEU A 340 -4.27 -7.80 13.47
N VAL A 341 -4.18 -6.69 12.75
CA VAL A 341 -3.09 -6.48 11.78
C VAL A 341 -1.70 -6.56 12.41
N SER A 342 -0.84 -7.38 11.80
CA SER A 342 0.60 -7.39 11.97
C SER A 342 1.26 -6.43 10.97
N VAL A 343 2.35 -5.79 11.39
CA VAL A 343 3.03 -4.76 10.59
C VAL A 343 4.50 -5.14 10.40
N HIS A 344 4.86 -5.50 9.17
CA HIS A 344 6.19 -6.04 8.81
C HIS A 344 7.06 -5.07 8.02
N ASN A 345 6.53 -3.92 7.65
CA ASN A 345 7.27 -2.87 6.96
C ASN A 345 6.54 -1.53 7.11
N SER A 346 7.23 -0.46 6.76
CA SER A 346 6.70 0.89 6.81
C SER A 346 5.64 1.19 5.75
N ASP A 347 5.52 0.40 4.67
CA ASP A 347 4.44 0.54 3.69
C ASP A 347 3.10 0.14 4.29
N VAL A 348 3.04 -1.02 4.96
CA VAL A 348 1.87 -1.46 5.71
C VAL A 348 1.56 -0.45 6.82
N ASN A 349 2.55 -0.03 7.60
CA ASN A 349 2.33 0.96 8.67
C ASN A 349 1.74 2.27 8.11
N SER A 350 2.29 2.80 7.01
CA SER A 350 1.81 4.04 6.40
C SER A 350 0.42 3.86 5.79
N PHE A 351 0.15 2.68 5.23
CA PHE A 351 -1.16 2.32 4.71
C PHE A 351 -2.25 2.39 5.79
N LEU A 352 -2.02 1.85 6.99
CA LEU A 352 -3.00 1.87 8.08
C LEU A 352 -3.38 3.30 8.51
N LEU A 353 -2.46 4.27 8.38
CA LEU A 353 -2.72 5.68 8.66
C LEU A 353 -3.73 6.33 7.70
N GLY A 354 -3.91 5.76 6.50
CA GLY A 354 -4.94 6.20 5.56
C GLY A 354 -6.30 5.56 5.85
N VAL A 355 -6.31 4.26 6.16
CA VAL A 355 -7.55 3.48 6.23
C VAL A 355 -8.38 3.83 7.48
N VAL A 356 -7.76 4.03 8.64
CA VAL A 356 -8.49 4.26 9.89
C VAL A 356 -9.19 5.61 9.96
N PRO A 357 -8.53 6.77 9.76
CA PRO A 357 -9.22 8.06 9.84
C PRO A 357 -10.33 8.24 8.78
N PHE A 358 -10.31 7.49 7.68
CA PHE A 358 -11.40 7.47 6.71
C PHE A 358 -12.65 6.75 7.24
N ASN A 359 -12.47 5.53 7.76
CA ASN A 359 -13.59 4.71 8.25
C ASN A 359 -14.04 5.13 9.66
N VAL A 360 -13.17 5.80 10.41
CA VAL A 360 -13.41 6.26 11.78
C VAL A 360 -12.94 7.70 11.94
N PRO A 361 -13.66 8.69 11.37
CA PRO A 361 -13.29 10.10 11.48
C PRO A 361 -13.13 10.54 12.94
N GLY A 362 -11.99 11.14 13.26
CA GLY A 362 -11.67 11.59 14.62
C GLY A 362 -11.04 10.54 15.53
N ALA A 363 -10.78 9.32 15.05
CA ALA A 363 -9.96 8.34 15.78
C ALA A 363 -8.59 8.92 16.14
N VAL A 364 -8.18 8.74 17.39
CA VAL A 364 -6.89 9.20 17.91
C VAL A 364 -5.83 8.10 17.78
N ASP A 365 -6.24 6.86 18.04
CA ASP A 365 -5.47 5.63 17.90
C ASP A 365 -6.40 4.45 17.59
N PHE A 366 -5.80 3.33 17.20
CA PHE A 366 -6.49 2.07 16.91
C PHE A 366 -5.65 0.86 17.33
N TRP A 367 -6.30 -0.28 17.52
CA TRP A 367 -5.63 -1.53 17.85
C TRP A 367 -4.98 -2.17 16.61
N ILE A 368 -3.74 -2.65 16.82
CA ILE A 368 -3.01 -3.57 15.94
C ILE A 368 -2.68 -4.85 16.74
N GLY A 369 -2.21 -5.90 16.08
CA GLY A 369 -2.09 -7.26 16.66
C GLY A 369 -0.93 -7.43 17.64
N GLY A 370 -0.23 -6.36 18.00
CA GLY A 370 0.94 -6.43 18.86
C GLY A 370 0.54 -6.63 20.31
N PHE A 371 1.21 -7.55 21.00
CA PHE A 371 1.06 -7.76 22.43
C PHE A 371 2.38 -8.24 23.07
N SER A 372 2.46 -8.26 24.40
CA SER A 372 3.65 -8.68 25.14
C SER A 372 3.34 -9.52 26.38
N ASN A 373 4.19 -10.50 26.65
CA ASN A 373 4.35 -11.15 27.95
C ASN A 373 5.85 -11.32 28.25
N SER A 374 6.55 -10.22 28.51
CA SER A 374 8.03 -10.09 28.61
C SER A 374 8.74 -9.84 27.27
N THR A 375 8.19 -10.30 26.15
CA THR A 375 8.68 -9.99 24.80
C THR A 375 7.51 -9.64 23.87
N TRP A 376 7.71 -8.70 22.94
CA TRP A 376 6.69 -8.26 21.98
C TRP A 376 6.52 -9.25 20.83
N LYS A 377 5.27 -9.52 20.46
CA LYS A 377 4.86 -10.50 19.46
C LYS A 377 3.59 -10.05 18.72
N TRP A 378 3.33 -10.66 17.57
CA TRP A 378 2.07 -10.49 16.82
C TRP A 378 1.09 -11.63 17.13
N SER A 379 -0.21 -11.32 17.19
CA SER A 379 -1.29 -12.27 17.48
C SER A 379 -1.49 -13.34 16.40
N ASP A 380 -1.05 -13.07 15.18
CA ASP A 380 -1.06 -14.03 14.05
C ASP A 380 0.15 -14.98 14.04
N GLY A 381 1.05 -14.86 15.03
CA GLY A 381 2.25 -15.70 15.15
C GLY A 381 3.37 -15.36 14.18
N THR A 382 3.23 -14.32 13.35
CA THR A 382 4.30 -13.85 12.46
C THR A 382 5.47 -13.23 13.24
N PRO A 383 6.69 -13.17 12.67
CA PRO A 383 7.84 -12.56 13.34
C PRO A 383 7.62 -11.08 13.67
N PHE A 384 8.02 -10.65 14.87
CA PHE A 384 8.04 -9.25 15.28
C PHE A 384 9.30 -8.54 14.73
N ASP A 385 9.35 -8.36 13.40
CA ASP A 385 10.55 -8.02 12.62
C ASP A 385 10.66 -6.56 12.17
N PHE A 386 9.56 -5.82 12.19
CA PHE A 386 9.52 -4.37 11.98
C PHE A 386 9.12 -3.65 13.27
N ILE A 387 9.71 -2.48 13.50
CA ILE A 387 9.55 -1.75 14.76
C ILE A 387 9.28 -0.28 14.50
N ASN A 388 8.10 0.20 14.91
CA ASN A 388 7.73 1.61 14.79
C ASN A 388 7.25 2.23 16.13
N TRP A 389 7.90 1.88 17.24
CA TRP A 389 7.63 2.50 18.54
C TRP A 389 7.86 4.01 18.54
N ALA A 390 6.97 4.72 19.24
CA ALA A 390 7.19 6.12 19.60
C ALA A 390 8.46 6.27 20.45
N PRO A 391 9.17 7.42 20.38
CA PRO A 391 10.29 7.69 21.27
C PRO A 391 9.92 7.44 22.75
N GLY A 392 10.73 6.63 23.44
CA GLY A 392 10.51 6.24 24.84
C GLY A 392 9.46 5.15 25.07
N ASN A 393 8.86 4.59 24.02
CA ASN A 393 8.01 3.41 24.10
C ASN A 393 8.78 2.16 23.64
N PRO A 394 8.41 0.96 24.11
CA PRO A 394 7.33 0.67 25.07
C PRO A 394 7.65 1.15 26.49
N LEU A 395 6.64 1.63 27.21
CA LEU A 395 6.76 2.03 28.62
C LEU A 395 6.38 0.84 29.51
N SER A 396 7.16 0.58 30.56
CA SER A 396 6.98 -0.59 31.45
C SER A 396 5.57 -0.71 32.05
N ASP A 397 4.91 0.42 32.30
CA ASP A 397 3.63 0.48 33.03
C ASP A 397 2.44 0.89 32.14
N ALA A 398 2.68 1.10 30.84
CA ALA A 398 1.64 1.62 29.94
C ALA A 398 0.70 0.52 29.39
N GLY A 399 1.03 -0.75 29.60
CA GLY A 399 0.22 -1.92 29.26
C GLY A 399 0.85 -2.83 28.21
N LEU A 400 0.26 -4.01 28.02
CA LEU A 400 0.83 -5.10 27.24
C LEU A 400 0.32 -5.22 25.80
N CYS A 401 -0.53 -4.30 25.34
CA CYS A 401 -1.11 -4.33 23.99
C CYS A 401 -0.65 -3.12 23.17
N VAL A 402 -0.62 -3.25 21.85
CA VAL A 402 -0.10 -2.20 20.97
C VAL A 402 -1.21 -1.46 20.27
N SER A 403 -1.23 -0.14 20.45
CA SER A 403 -2.05 0.76 19.63
C SER A 403 -1.17 1.67 18.77
N GLU A 404 -1.64 1.96 17.57
CA GLU A 404 -1.00 2.90 16.65
C GLU A 404 -1.72 4.25 16.68
N LYS A 405 -0.96 5.35 16.78
CA LYS A 405 -1.50 6.71 16.74
C LYS A 405 -1.77 7.16 15.31
N VAL A 406 -3.02 7.54 15.04
CA VAL A 406 -3.48 7.96 13.70
C VAL A 406 -2.68 9.13 13.11
N ARG A 407 -2.18 10.05 13.94
CA ARG A 407 -1.46 11.25 13.44
C ARG A 407 0.02 11.01 13.18
N SER A 408 0.66 10.09 13.90
CA SER A 408 2.12 9.91 13.84
C SER A 408 2.55 8.56 13.27
N GLY A 409 1.66 7.56 13.23
CA GLY A 409 2.00 6.19 12.84
C GLY A 409 2.76 5.40 13.89
N TYR A 410 3.14 6.03 14.99
CA TYR A 410 3.91 5.37 16.03
C TYR A 410 3.06 4.46 16.91
N TRP A 411 3.72 3.39 17.33
CA TRP A 411 3.17 2.43 18.26
C TRP A 411 3.38 2.87 19.70
N TYR A 412 2.37 2.58 20.53
CA TYR A 412 2.37 2.82 21.96
C TYR A 412 1.92 1.55 22.67
N SER A 413 2.68 1.15 23.70
CA SER A 413 2.25 0.15 24.67
C SER A 413 1.08 0.73 25.45
N THR A 414 -0.04 0.01 25.48
CA THR A 414 -1.33 0.50 25.98
C THR A 414 -2.02 -0.61 26.77
N LYS A 415 -2.80 -0.23 27.79
CA LYS A 415 -3.59 -1.18 28.56
C LYS A 415 -4.62 -1.85 27.65
N CYS A 416 -4.64 -3.16 27.67
CA CYS A 416 -5.44 -3.99 26.77
C CYS A 416 -6.95 -3.81 26.95
N ASP A 417 -7.39 -3.26 28.09
CA ASP A 417 -8.78 -2.99 28.44
C ASP A 417 -9.34 -1.68 27.83
N ALA A 418 -8.47 -0.81 27.30
CA ALA A 418 -8.89 0.41 26.63
C ALA A 418 -9.74 0.11 25.39
N THR A 419 -10.77 0.89 25.12
CA THR A 419 -11.62 0.69 23.94
C THR A 419 -11.13 1.54 22.76
N LYS A 420 -10.85 0.89 21.62
CA LYS A 420 -10.38 1.57 20.41
C LYS A 420 -10.98 0.91 19.16
N PRO A 421 -11.15 1.65 18.05
CA PRO A 421 -11.35 1.02 16.74
C PRO A 421 -10.16 0.11 16.41
N PHE A 422 -10.35 -0.82 15.48
CA PHE A 422 -9.36 -1.85 15.19
C PHE A 422 -9.39 -2.31 13.75
N ILE A 423 -8.31 -2.96 13.32
CA ILE A 423 -8.13 -3.42 11.93
C ILE A 423 -7.83 -4.91 11.94
N CYS A 424 -8.61 -5.66 11.17
CA CYS A 424 -8.39 -7.08 10.94
C CYS A 424 -7.71 -7.32 9.59
N THR A 425 -6.81 -8.29 9.52
CA THR A 425 -6.47 -8.95 8.26
C THR A 425 -7.64 -9.83 7.80
N VAL A 426 -7.72 -10.07 6.50
CA VAL A 426 -8.71 -10.93 5.85
C VAL A 426 -7.93 -11.78 4.84
N PRO A 427 -7.95 -13.13 4.96
CA PRO A 427 -7.19 -13.99 4.08
C PRO A 427 -7.67 -13.89 2.62
N GLN A 428 -6.73 -13.87 1.69
CA GLN A 428 -7.02 -13.91 0.26
C GLN A 428 -7.34 -15.34 -0.19
N GLY A 429 -8.59 -15.56 -0.63
CA GLY A 429 -9.05 -16.83 -1.18
C GLY A 429 -9.64 -17.81 -0.15
N ALA A 430 -10.44 -18.76 -0.65
CA ALA A 430 -11.07 -19.79 0.16
C ALA A 430 -10.08 -20.93 0.45
N ILE A 431 -9.28 -20.80 1.52
CA ILE A 431 -8.52 -21.94 2.05
C ILE A 431 -9.54 -22.94 2.63
N PRO A 432 -9.55 -24.23 2.22
CA PRO A 432 -10.41 -25.24 2.82
C PRO A 432 -10.12 -25.31 4.32
N ARG A 433 -11.16 -25.11 5.11
CA ARG A 433 -11.02 -24.84 6.54
C ARG A 433 -11.15 -26.13 7.35
N PRO A 434 -10.29 -26.38 8.35
CA PRO A 434 -10.58 -27.32 9.40
C PRO A 434 -11.89 -26.94 10.10
N SER A 435 -12.74 -27.92 10.38
CA SER A 435 -14.07 -27.70 10.94
C SER A 435 -14.07 -27.90 12.46
N CYS A 436 -14.68 -26.94 13.18
CA CYS A 436 -14.91 -27.03 14.61
C CYS A 436 -16.36 -27.42 14.91
N PRO A 437 -16.63 -28.10 16.05
CA PRO A 437 -17.99 -28.30 16.53
C PRO A 437 -18.73 -26.97 16.75
N PRO A 438 -20.08 -26.97 16.73
CA PRO A 438 -20.87 -25.77 16.99
C PRO A 438 -20.47 -25.08 18.30
N ASN A 439 -20.35 -23.75 18.27
CA ASN A 439 -19.95 -22.87 19.39
C ASN A 439 -18.47 -22.94 19.82
N PHE A 440 -17.64 -23.76 19.17
CA PHE A 440 -16.20 -23.71 19.33
C PHE A 440 -15.56 -22.71 18.35
N SER A 441 -14.57 -21.97 18.83
CA SER A 441 -13.73 -21.05 18.06
C SER A 441 -12.44 -21.73 17.65
N TYR A 442 -12.15 -21.74 16.34
CA TYR A 442 -10.91 -22.29 15.78
C TYR A 442 -9.71 -21.41 16.12
N TYR A 443 -8.62 -22.04 16.53
CA TYR A 443 -7.30 -21.44 16.66
C TYR A 443 -6.35 -22.14 15.69
N ASP A 444 -5.86 -21.38 14.74
CA ASP A 444 -5.13 -21.84 13.56
C ASP A 444 -3.69 -22.25 13.87
N VAL A 445 -3.03 -21.57 14.81
CA VAL A 445 -1.64 -21.85 15.20
C VAL A 445 -1.46 -23.28 15.73
N THR A 446 -2.41 -23.79 16.53
CA THR A 446 -2.34 -25.15 17.11
C THR A 446 -3.32 -26.14 16.48
N ASN A 447 -4.12 -25.70 15.50
CA ASN A 447 -5.18 -26.50 14.88
C ASN A 447 -6.17 -27.11 15.91
N LYS A 448 -6.52 -26.33 16.93
CA LYS A 448 -7.46 -26.68 18.00
C LYS A 448 -8.69 -25.78 17.96
N CYS A 449 -9.78 -26.24 18.55
CA CYS A 449 -10.97 -25.43 18.75
C CYS A 449 -11.28 -25.30 20.23
N TYR A 450 -11.72 -24.11 20.66
CA TYR A 450 -11.99 -23.81 22.07
C TYR A 450 -13.39 -23.25 22.28
N GLN A 451 -14.02 -23.63 23.38
CA GLN A 451 -15.31 -23.09 23.80
C GLN A 451 -15.27 -22.71 25.27
N VAL A 452 -15.81 -21.54 25.60
CA VAL A 452 -16.00 -21.10 26.98
C VAL A 452 -17.40 -21.48 27.42
N VAL A 453 -17.50 -22.22 28.52
CA VAL A 453 -18.76 -22.70 29.07
C VAL A 453 -19.05 -21.98 30.37
N GLN A 454 -20.16 -21.24 30.41
CA GLN A 454 -20.66 -20.65 31.65
C GLN A 454 -21.30 -21.74 32.52
N VAL A 455 -21.04 -21.68 33.83
CA VAL A 455 -21.63 -22.55 34.83
C VAL A 455 -22.37 -21.71 35.89
N ASN A 456 -23.57 -22.16 36.24
CA ASN A 456 -24.43 -21.49 37.22
C ASN A 456 -24.02 -21.75 38.67
N THR A 457 -23.13 -22.72 38.89
CA THR A 457 -22.59 -23.07 40.20
C THR A 457 -21.08 -22.83 40.21
N PRO A 458 -20.54 -22.25 41.29
CA PRO A 458 -19.10 -22.11 41.46
C PRO A 458 -18.36 -23.40 41.15
N ILE A 459 -17.41 -23.38 40.21
CA ILE A 459 -16.47 -24.50 40.02
C ILE A 459 -15.67 -24.64 41.31
N LYS A 460 -15.78 -25.77 42.00
CA LYS A 460 -15.08 -25.99 43.28
C LYS A 460 -13.83 -26.86 43.16
N SER A 461 -13.63 -27.52 42.01
CA SER A 461 -12.49 -28.38 41.75
C SER A 461 -12.26 -28.55 40.24
N CYS A 462 -11.09 -29.07 39.88
CA CYS A 462 -10.74 -29.36 38.49
C CYS A 462 -11.50 -30.55 37.95
N ASP A 463 -11.89 -31.49 38.81
CA ASP A 463 -12.73 -32.62 38.38
C ASP A 463 -14.10 -32.12 37.93
N TYR A 464 -14.67 -31.12 38.61
CA TYR A 464 -15.89 -30.49 38.13
C TYR A 464 -15.69 -29.79 36.76
N ALA A 465 -14.56 -29.12 36.54
CA ALA A 465 -14.23 -28.55 35.24
C ALA A 465 -14.09 -29.61 34.14
N LYS A 466 -13.50 -30.78 34.45
CA LYS A 466 -13.45 -31.93 33.53
C LYS A 466 -14.83 -32.41 33.16
N ASP A 467 -15.71 -32.60 34.13
CA ASP A 467 -17.08 -33.10 33.90
C ASP A 467 -17.86 -32.17 32.98
N VAL A 468 -17.69 -30.85 33.13
CA VAL A 468 -18.32 -29.86 32.25
C VAL A 468 -17.84 -30.01 30.80
N CYS A 469 -16.54 -30.13 30.56
CA CYS A 469 -16.02 -30.31 29.21
C CYS A 469 -16.29 -31.71 28.64
N PHE A 470 -16.32 -32.74 29.48
CA PHE A 470 -16.65 -34.11 29.09
C PHE A 470 -18.07 -34.22 28.52
N ASN A 471 -19.03 -33.48 29.07
CA ASN A 471 -20.40 -33.39 28.54
C ASN A 471 -20.48 -32.80 27.12
N LEU A 472 -19.42 -32.12 26.66
CA LEU A 472 -19.27 -31.59 25.30
C LEU A 472 -18.39 -32.48 24.42
N THR A 473 -18.04 -33.69 24.88
CA THR A 473 -17.04 -34.55 24.25
C THR A 473 -15.69 -33.86 24.05
N ALA A 474 -15.35 -32.93 24.95
CA ALA A 474 -14.16 -32.10 24.91
C ALA A 474 -13.28 -32.33 26.15
N LYS A 475 -12.03 -31.87 26.09
CA LYS A 475 -11.13 -31.84 27.24
C LYS A 475 -11.07 -30.43 27.83
N VAL A 476 -10.64 -30.28 29.08
CA VAL A 476 -10.34 -28.93 29.63
C VAL A 476 -9.11 -28.39 28.89
N ALA A 477 -9.09 -27.09 28.60
CA ALA A 477 -8.06 -26.47 27.78
C ALA A 477 -6.65 -26.56 28.40
N SER A 478 -5.67 -26.89 27.56
CA SER A 478 -4.23 -26.81 27.84
C SER A 478 -3.64 -25.60 27.12
N ILE A 479 -2.57 -25.00 27.66
CA ILE A 479 -1.95 -23.79 27.10
C ILE A 479 -0.44 -23.98 26.99
N HIS A 480 0.11 -23.78 25.80
CA HIS A 480 1.50 -24.08 25.45
C HIS A 480 2.28 -22.89 24.89
N SER A 481 1.62 -21.73 24.73
CA SER A 481 2.29 -20.53 24.26
C SER A 481 1.60 -19.25 24.75
N ASP A 482 2.30 -18.12 24.60
CA ASP A 482 1.73 -16.80 24.89
C ASP A 482 0.52 -16.54 23.99
N GLU A 483 0.64 -16.83 22.69
CA GLU A 483 -0.41 -16.61 21.69
C GLU A 483 -1.67 -17.42 22.02
N GLU A 484 -1.51 -18.70 22.41
CA GLU A 484 -2.61 -19.56 22.85
C GLU A 484 -3.25 -19.05 24.15
N ASN A 485 -2.44 -18.57 25.12
CA ASN A 485 -2.93 -17.98 26.36
C ASN A 485 -3.78 -16.72 26.10
N PHE A 486 -3.31 -15.86 25.20
CA PHE A 486 -4.03 -14.64 24.81
C PHE A 486 -5.32 -14.95 24.07
N PHE A 487 -5.31 -15.94 23.17
CA PHE A 487 -6.51 -16.39 22.45
C PHE A 487 -7.58 -16.92 23.41
N ILE A 488 -7.22 -17.89 24.27
CA ILE A 488 -8.12 -18.49 25.25
C ILE A 488 -8.62 -17.44 26.25
N GLY A 489 -7.72 -16.57 26.67
CA GLY A 489 -8.01 -15.43 27.52
C GLY A 489 -9.07 -14.49 26.95
N GLY A 490 -8.89 -14.07 25.70
CA GLY A 490 -9.83 -13.19 25.04
C GLY A 490 -11.22 -13.82 24.87
N LEU A 491 -11.29 -15.11 24.50
CA LEU A 491 -12.55 -15.85 24.47
C LEU A 491 -13.26 -15.83 25.82
N ALA A 492 -12.52 -16.07 26.89
CA ALA A 492 -13.08 -16.12 28.24
C ALA A 492 -13.54 -14.74 28.73
N MET A 493 -12.92 -13.65 28.27
CA MET A 493 -13.34 -12.28 28.60
C MET A 493 -14.61 -11.85 27.89
N ILE A 494 -14.75 -12.12 26.59
CA ILE A 494 -15.94 -11.70 25.83
C ILE A 494 -17.21 -12.43 26.27
N ASN A 495 -17.06 -13.63 26.82
CA ASN A 495 -18.17 -14.42 27.36
C ASN A 495 -18.43 -14.16 28.85
N SER A 496 -17.59 -13.34 29.49
CA SER A 496 -17.62 -13.05 30.92
C SER A 496 -18.77 -12.08 31.28
N THR A 497 -19.52 -12.37 32.34
CA THR A 497 -20.45 -11.39 32.96
C THR A 497 -19.71 -10.49 33.94
N SER A 498 -20.31 -9.35 34.35
CA SER A 498 -19.69 -8.37 35.25
C SER A 498 -19.24 -8.90 36.62
N THR A 499 -19.70 -10.10 37.02
CA THR A 499 -19.33 -10.77 38.28
C THR A 499 -18.25 -11.85 38.11
N THR A 500 -17.89 -12.19 36.88
CA THR A 500 -16.99 -13.30 36.57
C THR A 500 -15.54 -12.82 36.54
N THR A 501 -14.69 -13.38 37.40
CA THR A 501 -13.31 -12.88 37.63
C THR A 501 -12.21 -13.86 37.23
N TYR A 502 -12.48 -15.17 37.26
CA TYR A 502 -11.52 -16.17 36.82
C TYR A 502 -12.19 -17.31 36.05
N THR A 503 -11.37 -17.97 35.25
CA THR A 503 -11.74 -19.02 34.30
C THR A 503 -10.92 -20.27 34.58
N ALA A 504 -11.58 -21.42 34.66
CA ALA A 504 -10.90 -22.70 34.84
C ALA A 504 -10.16 -23.13 33.56
N ILE A 505 -8.89 -23.48 33.74
CA ILE A 505 -8.01 -24.10 32.73
C ILE A 505 -7.57 -25.48 33.23
N GLY A 506 -7.09 -26.33 32.33
CA GLY A 506 -6.81 -27.73 32.60
C GLY A 506 -5.54 -28.02 33.39
N LEU A 507 -5.02 -27.07 34.16
CA LEU A 507 -3.73 -27.19 34.85
C LEU A 507 -3.94 -27.59 36.32
N VAL A 508 -3.40 -28.74 36.72
CA VAL A 508 -3.48 -29.26 38.10
C VAL A 508 -2.09 -29.50 38.67
N GLY A 509 -1.96 -29.33 39.99
CA GLY A 509 -0.70 -29.54 40.67
C GLY A 509 -0.84 -29.57 42.18
N ASP A 510 0.23 -30.03 42.84
CA ASP A 510 0.36 -30.17 44.29
C ASP A 510 1.14 -29.00 44.91
N GLY A 511 1.27 -27.89 44.18
CA GLY A 511 2.13 -26.81 44.60
C GLY A 511 3.63 -27.15 44.51
N PHE A 512 4.06 -28.19 43.79
CA PHE A 512 5.46 -28.35 43.32
C PHE A 512 5.57 -28.88 41.89
N HIS A 513 4.60 -29.68 41.45
CA HIS A 513 4.53 -30.28 40.13
C HIS A 513 3.20 -29.95 39.47
N TRP A 514 3.26 -29.52 38.21
CA TRP A 514 2.08 -29.16 37.42
C TRP A 514 1.95 -30.06 36.20
N ASN A 515 0.72 -30.46 35.90
CA ASN A 515 0.40 -31.29 34.74
C ASN A 515 -0.90 -30.80 34.09
N TRP A 516 -0.96 -30.87 32.76
CA TRP A 516 -2.19 -30.66 32.03
C TRP A 516 -3.08 -31.89 32.08
N LEU A 517 -4.37 -31.68 32.33
CA LEU A 517 -5.38 -32.72 32.46
C LEU A 517 -5.67 -33.46 31.16
N ASP A 518 -5.29 -32.90 30.03
CA ASP A 518 -5.43 -33.54 28.73
C ASP A 518 -4.31 -34.55 28.41
N GLY A 519 -3.26 -34.59 29.26
CA GLY A 519 -2.08 -35.44 29.15
C GLY A 519 -0.89 -34.77 28.43
N SER A 520 -1.01 -33.51 28.02
CA SER A 520 0.07 -32.78 27.36
C SER A 520 1.19 -32.38 28.33
N VAL A 521 2.36 -32.07 27.76
CA VAL A 521 3.55 -31.67 28.53
C VAL A 521 3.35 -30.28 29.13
N PHE A 522 3.83 -30.09 30.36
CA PHE A 522 3.89 -28.77 30.99
C PHE A 522 5.16 -28.04 30.53
N ASP A 523 5.04 -27.29 29.44
CA ASP A 523 6.12 -26.59 28.73
C ASP A 523 5.99 -25.06 28.76
N TYR A 524 4.88 -24.56 29.28
CA TYR A 524 4.56 -23.13 29.29
C TYR A 524 3.89 -22.73 30.61
N THR A 525 4.20 -21.51 31.08
CA THR A 525 3.67 -20.99 32.35
C THR A 525 3.39 -19.50 32.29
N PHE A 526 2.32 -19.08 32.97
CA PHE A 526 1.88 -17.70 33.02
C PHE A 526 1.35 -17.31 34.41
N PHE A 527 1.97 -17.81 35.49
CA PHE A 527 1.56 -17.46 36.87
C PHE A 527 1.96 -16.03 37.25
N HIS A 528 1.11 -15.35 38.04
CA HIS A 528 1.42 -14.04 38.61
C HIS A 528 2.04 -14.12 40.01
N GLY A 529 3.26 -13.60 40.16
CA GLY A 529 3.96 -13.46 41.44
C GLY A 529 4.65 -14.73 41.96
N THR A 530 5.14 -14.69 43.20
CA THR A 530 5.77 -15.84 43.85
C THR A 530 4.73 -16.91 44.17
N TYR A 531 4.90 -18.04 43.52
CA TYR A 531 4.26 -19.33 43.76
C TYR A 531 3.75 -19.57 45.19
N ASN A 532 2.48 -19.99 45.33
CA ASN A 532 1.92 -20.44 46.61
C ASN A 532 2.05 -21.97 46.71
N PRO A 533 3.02 -22.51 47.47
CA PRO A 533 3.27 -23.95 47.58
C PRO A 533 2.19 -24.72 48.37
N TYR A 534 1.16 -24.04 48.87
CA TYR A 534 0.09 -24.65 49.68
C TYR A 534 -1.27 -24.71 48.96
N ALA A 535 -1.34 -24.28 47.70
CA ALA A 535 -2.58 -24.32 46.93
C ALA A 535 -2.69 -25.67 46.19
N ASN A 536 -3.34 -26.63 46.83
CA ASN A 536 -3.56 -28.00 46.32
C ASN A 536 -4.70 -28.12 45.30
N ASP A 537 -5.00 -27.07 44.54
CA ASP A 537 -6.12 -27.10 43.63
C ASP A 537 -5.86 -26.13 42.46
N CYS A 538 -6.03 -26.65 41.24
CA CYS A 538 -6.29 -25.95 39.97
C CYS A 538 -5.66 -24.57 39.72
N ALA A 539 -4.97 -24.43 38.58
CA ALA A 539 -4.68 -23.09 38.08
C ALA A 539 -5.92 -22.48 37.38
N LEU A 540 -6.02 -21.16 37.48
CA LEU A 540 -7.14 -20.40 36.97
C LEU A 540 -6.61 -19.16 36.29
N MET A 541 -7.18 -18.83 35.14
CA MET A 541 -6.84 -17.63 34.41
C MET A 541 -7.72 -16.47 34.87
N SER A 542 -7.12 -15.35 35.26
CA SER A 542 -7.84 -14.11 35.56
C SER A 542 -8.44 -13.50 34.31
N THR A 543 -9.74 -13.28 34.30
CA THR A 543 -10.48 -12.69 33.17
C THR A 543 -11.23 -11.41 33.54
N SER A 544 -11.00 -10.88 34.75
CA SER A 544 -11.56 -9.61 35.17
C SER A 544 -10.79 -8.42 34.59
N LEU A 545 -11.53 -7.45 34.05
CA LEU A 545 -11.01 -6.13 33.64
C LEU A 545 -11.17 -5.06 34.74
N TYR A 546 -11.90 -5.34 35.83
CA TYR A 546 -12.35 -4.34 36.81
C TYR A 546 -11.56 -4.35 38.14
N TYR A 547 -10.65 -5.31 38.33
CA TYR A 547 -9.91 -5.37 39.59
C TYR A 547 -8.78 -4.34 39.58
N TYR A 548 -8.99 -3.24 40.31
CA TYR A 548 -8.16 -2.01 40.38
C TYR A 548 -6.66 -2.21 40.67
N ASN A 549 -6.20 -3.43 40.97
CA ASN A 549 -4.81 -3.76 41.26
C ASN A 549 -4.27 -4.96 40.46
N ASN A 550 -4.98 -5.44 39.43
CA ASN A 550 -4.41 -6.45 38.54
C ASN A 550 -3.78 -5.76 37.32
N PRO A 551 -2.45 -5.58 37.27
CA PRO A 551 -1.82 -4.82 36.20
C PRO A 551 -1.98 -5.50 34.84
N ASN A 552 -2.25 -6.81 34.78
CA ASN A 552 -2.39 -7.54 33.52
C ASN A 552 -3.48 -8.62 33.60
N PRO A 553 -4.54 -8.51 32.79
CA PRO A 553 -5.49 -9.58 32.58
C PRO A 553 -4.78 -10.85 32.03
N LEU A 554 -5.36 -12.04 32.24
CA LEU A 554 -4.88 -13.35 31.75
C LEU A 554 -3.80 -14.06 32.56
N TYR A 555 -3.29 -13.45 33.64
CA TYR A 555 -2.42 -14.17 34.56
C TYR A 555 -3.10 -15.37 35.22
N TRP A 556 -2.30 -16.40 35.48
CA TRP A 556 -2.74 -17.59 36.18
C TRP A 556 -2.54 -17.44 37.68
N TYR A 557 -3.51 -17.94 38.44
CA TYR A 557 -3.55 -17.96 39.89
C TYR A 557 -3.93 -19.36 40.35
N THR A 558 -3.41 -19.78 41.50
CA THR A 558 -3.81 -21.04 42.14
C THR A 558 -5.12 -20.86 42.91
N LEU A 559 -5.98 -21.87 42.88
CA LEU A 559 -7.27 -21.85 43.56
C LEU A 559 -7.09 -21.69 45.08
N ASN A 560 -7.88 -20.81 45.70
CA ASN A 560 -8.05 -20.75 47.15
C ASN A 560 -9.51 -21.10 47.46
N SER A 561 -9.74 -21.83 48.55
CA SER A 561 -11.03 -22.24 49.14
C SER A 561 -12.16 -21.20 49.20
N ARG A 562 -11.90 -19.91 48.94
CA ARG A 562 -12.89 -18.81 48.94
C ARG A 562 -13.28 -18.30 47.56
N SER A 563 -12.66 -18.82 46.50
CA SER A 563 -12.84 -18.32 45.14
C SER A 563 -13.92 -19.12 44.40
N SER A 564 -14.92 -18.41 43.86
CA SER A 564 -16.01 -18.99 43.08
C SER A 564 -15.89 -18.60 41.60
N TYR A 565 -15.95 -19.58 40.70
CA TYR A 565 -15.86 -19.34 39.24
C TYR A 565 -17.15 -19.67 38.52
N SER A 566 -17.43 -18.93 37.47
CA SER A 566 -18.62 -19.10 36.64
C SER A 566 -18.29 -19.62 35.24
N GLN A 567 -17.02 -19.97 34.92
CA GLN A 567 -16.70 -20.49 33.59
C GLN A 567 -15.46 -21.40 33.50
N VAL A 568 -15.46 -22.27 32.49
CA VAL A 568 -14.37 -23.19 32.10
C VAL A 568 -14.11 -23.10 30.60
N VAL A 569 -12.87 -23.29 30.17
CA VAL A 569 -12.53 -23.43 28.74
C VAL A 569 -12.35 -24.90 28.37
N CYS A 570 -13.07 -25.33 27.35
CA CYS A 570 -12.99 -26.67 26.78
C CYS A 570 -12.29 -26.63 25.42
N GLN A 571 -11.54 -27.67 25.08
CA GLN A 571 -10.80 -27.82 23.83
C GLN A 571 -11.10 -29.13 23.11
N VAL A 572 -11.03 -29.09 21.78
CA VAL A 572 -11.06 -30.24 20.87
C VAL A 572 -10.06 -30.03 19.74
N THR A 573 -9.65 -31.09 19.05
CA THR A 573 -8.88 -30.97 17.80
C THR A 573 -9.83 -30.61 16.66
N ALA A 574 -9.39 -29.73 15.75
CA ALA A 574 -10.17 -29.41 14.55
C ALA A 574 -10.15 -30.59 13.56
N ASN A 575 -11.26 -30.78 12.84
CA ASN A 575 -11.46 -31.88 11.87
C ASN A 575 -11.10 -31.49 10.44
#